data_AF-A0A2V8QWI5-F1
#
_entry.id   AF-A0A2V8QWI5-F1
#
_cell.length_a   1.000
_cell.length_b   1.000
_cell.length_c   1.000
_cell.angle_alpha   90.00
_cell.angle_beta   90.00
_cell.angle_gamma   90.00
#
_symmetry.space_group_name_H-M   'P 1'
#
loop_
_entity.id
_entity.type
_entity.pdbx_description
1 polymer ?
#
loop_
_entity_poly.entity_id
_entity_poly.type
_entity_poly.pdbx_seq_one_letter_code
_entity_poly.pdbx_strand_id
1 'polypeptide(L)'
;MSDYNRAARVYWGATVATGALVFAWGVWRCLSFGTAEWAELLVLASLVVIGGMLPVRIPGTKASVTAGDCFIFLGTIFLGVPAGIVLGAIDLFTSSLSTSRRATSWIAAPACMALTAFVAGRVFYLALAAHGGVAREPVGTGATLSLEQLILPLVLMALVQYVLNGALVATLIALKSRRPVWQCWRDGYLWTSWTFLAGALAAGVVYAAIMRFGLVYVLLSVPVIVATFAAYRAYFESVAEKTREAAELSRLHLATVEALATAIDAKDQTTHFHVRRVQTYCALTGELLGLSPGEIKALKAGALLHDVGKLAVPDHILNKPGKLSEAEFERMKI
;
A
#
# COMPACT_ATOMS: atom_id res chain seq x y z
N MET A 1 -2.77 -8.92 -22.26
CA MET A 1 -3.22 -9.62 -21.04
C MET A 1 -2.53 -10.99 -20.89
N SER A 2 -1.23 -11.11 -21.17
CA SER A 2 -0.48 -12.38 -21.09
C SER A 2 -0.46 -12.99 -19.69
N ASP A 3 -0.43 -12.13 -18.66
CA ASP A 3 -0.30 -12.56 -17.26
C ASP A 3 -1.63 -13.04 -16.62
N TYR A 4 -2.73 -13.11 -17.37
CA TYR A 4 -4.06 -13.42 -16.83
C TYR A 4 -4.48 -14.83 -17.26
N ASN A 5 -4.75 -15.68 -16.29
CA ASN A 5 -5.39 -16.96 -16.57
C ASN A 5 -6.86 -16.76 -17.03
N ARG A 6 -7.50 -17.84 -17.53
CA ARG A 6 -8.85 -17.76 -18.10
C ARG A 6 -9.87 -17.19 -17.11
N ALA A 7 -9.85 -17.65 -15.86
CA ALA A 7 -10.75 -17.16 -14.81
C ALA A 7 -10.54 -15.67 -14.52
N ALA A 8 -9.29 -15.23 -14.39
CA ALA A 8 -8.95 -13.82 -14.17
C ALA A 8 -9.37 -12.94 -15.37
N ARG A 9 -9.26 -13.42 -16.62
CA ARG A 9 -9.73 -12.69 -17.81
C ARG A 9 -11.24 -12.53 -17.83
N VAL A 10 -11.99 -13.60 -17.53
CA VAL A 10 -13.46 -13.55 -17.47
C VAL A 10 -13.91 -12.62 -16.35
N TYR A 11 -13.34 -12.74 -15.16
CA TYR A 11 -13.65 -11.87 -14.03
C TYR A 11 -13.34 -10.40 -14.31
N TRP A 12 -12.15 -10.12 -14.87
CA TRP A 12 -11.76 -8.78 -15.28
C TRP A 12 -12.73 -8.21 -16.33
N GLY A 13 -13.08 -9.00 -17.35
CA GLY A 13 -13.99 -8.58 -18.42
C GLY A 13 -15.40 -8.29 -17.90
N ALA A 14 -15.93 -9.14 -17.03
CA ALA A 14 -17.24 -8.94 -16.40
C ALA A 14 -17.24 -7.68 -15.52
N THR A 15 -16.20 -7.48 -14.71
CA THR A 15 -16.08 -6.30 -13.84
C THR A 15 -15.98 -5.01 -14.66
N VAL A 16 -15.19 -5.02 -15.73
CA VAL A 16 -15.07 -3.89 -16.65
C VAL A 16 -16.38 -3.59 -17.37
N ALA A 17 -17.07 -4.61 -17.90
CA ALA A 17 -18.34 -4.42 -18.60
C ALA A 17 -19.41 -3.83 -17.67
N THR A 18 -19.58 -4.40 -16.47
CA THR A 18 -20.53 -3.90 -15.48
C THR A 18 -20.17 -2.49 -15.02
N GLY A 19 -18.89 -2.24 -14.72
CA GLY A 19 -18.41 -0.91 -14.32
C GLY A 19 -18.60 0.14 -15.42
N ALA A 20 -18.38 -0.22 -16.69
CA ALA A 20 -18.60 0.66 -17.83
C ALA A 20 -20.09 1.00 -18.02
N LEU A 21 -21.00 0.05 -17.81
CA LEU A 21 -22.45 0.30 -17.83
C LEU A 21 -22.88 1.24 -16.71
N VAL A 22 -22.36 1.02 -15.49
CA VAL A 22 -22.62 1.90 -14.34
C VAL A 22 -22.06 3.31 -14.58
N PHE A 23 -20.86 3.41 -15.14
CA PHE A 23 -20.27 4.69 -15.52
C PHE A 23 -21.08 5.41 -16.59
N ALA A 24 -21.49 4.71 -17.65
CA ALA A 24 -22.34 5.28 -18.70
C ALA A 24 -23.69 5.77 -18.15
N TRP A 25 -24.29 5.00 -17.22
CA TRP A 25 -25.50 5.43 -16.51
C TRP A 25 -25.26 6.69 -15.66
N GLY A 26 -24.14 6.75 -14.94
CA GLY A 26 -23.75 7.93 -14.16
C GLY A 26 -23.59 9.17 -15.04
N VAL A 27 -22.85 9.07 -16.15
CA VAL A 27 -22.69 10.15 -17.13
C VAL A 27 -24.03 10.59 -17.70
N TRP A 28 -24.88 9.64 -18.11
CA TRP A 28 -26.20 9.94 -18.66
C TRP A 28 -27.08 10.71 -17.67
N ARG A 29 -27.04 10.35 -16.37
CA ARG A 29 -27.75 11.09 -15.32
C ARG A 29 -27.15 12.48 -15.08
N CYS A 30 -25.84 12.66 -15.19
CA CYS A 30 -25.23 14.00 -15.10
C CYS A 30 -25.62 14.91 -16.27
N LEU A 31 -26.08 14.39 -17.42
CA LEU A 31 -26.55 15.22 -18.53
C LEU A 31 -27.79 16.07 -18.19
N SER A 32 -28.56 15.67 -17.16
CA SER A 32 -29.69 16.48 -16.69
C SER A 32 -29.29 17.59 -15.72
N PHE A 33 -27.99 17.76 -15.42
CA PHE A 33 -27.53 18.78 -14.50
C PHE A 33 -27.72 20.19 -15.06
N GLY A 34 -28.13 21.11 -14.19
CA GLY A 34 -28.14 22.54 -14.45
C GLY A 34 -26.73 23.13 -14.49
N THR A 35 -26.62 24.40 -14.86
CA THR A 35 -25.33 25.11 -14.97
C THR A 35 -24.55 25.16 -13.65
N ALA A 36 -25.24 25.33 -12.53
CA ALA A 36 -24.63 25.34 -11.20
C ALA A 36 -24.07 23.97 -10.81
N GLU A 37 -24.83 22.89 -11.03
CA GLU A 37 -24.43 21.52 -10.74
C GLU A 37 -23.23 21.09 -11.60
N TRP A 38 -23.19 21.49 -12.87
CA TRP A 38 -22.02 21.31 -13.73
C TRP A 38 -20.80 22.06 -13.22
N ALA A 39 -20.96 23.31 -12.75
CA ALA A 39 -19.85 24.07 -12.18
C ALA A 39 -19.29 23.40 -10.92
N GLU A 40 -20.16 22.94 -10.02
CA GLU A 40 -19.77 22.18 -8.81
C GLU A 40 -19.05 20.88 -9.19
N LEU A 41 -19.57 20.13 -10.16
CA LEU A 41 -18.96 18.89 -10.64
C LEU A 41 -17.57 19.15 -11.22
N LEU A 42 -17.39 20.21 -12.01
CA LEU A 42 -16.11 20.57 -12.62
C LEU A 42 -15.07 20.98 -11.58
N VAL A 43 -15.47 21.71 -10.53
CA VAL A 43 -14.59 22.05 -9.41
C VAL A 43 -14.14 20.76 -8.70
N LEU A 44 -15.07 19.89 -8.32
CA LEU A 44 -14.73 18.62 -7.66
C LEU A 44 -13.89 17.71 -8.55
N ALA A 45 -14.19 17.62 -9.85
CA ALA A 45 -13.42 16.85 -10.81
C ALA A 45 -11.98 17.38 -10.94
N SER A 46 -11.79 18.70 -10.95
CA SER A 46 -10.46 19.32 -10.98
C SER A 46 -9.65 18.94 -9.73
N LEU A 47 -10.27 18.99 -8.55
CA LEU A 47 -9.62 18.60 -7.29
C LEU A 47 -9.26 17.12 -7.25
N VAL A 48 -10.15 16.26 -7.76
CA VAL A 48 -9.89 14.82 -7.93
C VAL A 48 -8.71 14.59 -8.87
N VAL A 49 -8.66 15.24 -10.02
CA VAL A 49 -7.55 15.12 -10.97
C VAL A 49 -6.23 15.53 -10.32
N ILE A 50 -6.21 16.67 -9.62
CA ILE A 50 -5.01 17.14 -8.89
C ILE A 50 -4.58 16.12 -7.83
N GLY A 51 -5.54 15.57 -7.06
CA GLY A 51 -5.27 14.52 -6.07
C GLY A 51 -4.73 13.23 -6.68
N GLY A 52 -5.26 12.81 -7.83
CA GLY A 52 -4.84 11.61 -8.57
C GLY A 52 -3.49 11.75 -9.29
N MET A 53 -3.05 12.97 -9.59
CA MET A 53 -1.73 13.24 -10.18
C MET A 53 -0.57 13.08 -9.17
N LEU A 54 -0.85 13.13 -7.87
CA LEU A 54 0.15 13.04 -6.80
C LEU A 54 -0.07 11.82 -5.88
N PRO A 55 -0.11 10.59 -6.41
CA PRO A 55 -0.34 9.40 -5.60
C PRO A 55 0.84 9.13 -4.67
N VAL A 56 0.55 8.90 -3.39
CA VAL A 56 1.57 8.48 -2.41
C VAL A 56 1.70 6.96 -2.50
N ARG A 57 2.83 6.49 -3.05
CA ARG A 57 3.13 5.06 -3.10
C ARG A 57 3.57 4.56 -1.74
N ILE A 58 3.05 3.41 -1.33
CA ILE A 58 3.41 2.84 -0.04
C ILE A 58 4.64 1.94 -0.16
N PRO A 59 5.68 2.17 0.67
CA PRO A 59 6.85 1.30 0.71
C PRO A 59 6.47 -0.18 0.89
N GLY A 60 7.09 -1.05 0.10
CA GLY A 60 6.85 -2.50 0.17
C GLY A 60 5.59 -3.01 -0.52
N THR A 61 4.77 -2.14 -1.11
CA THR A 61 3.56 -2.55 -1.87
C THR A 61 3.51 -1.93 -3.26
N LYS A 62 2.60 -2.41 -4.11
CA LYS A 62 2.27 -1.78 -5.40
C LYS A 62 1.08 -0.81 -5.30
N ALA A 63 0.59 -0.58 -4.08
CA ALA A 63 -0.57 0.26 -3.84
C ALA A 63 -0.16 1.73 -3.63
N SER A 64 -1.11 2.62 -3.87
CA SER A 64 -0.95 4.05 -3.69
C SER A 64 -2.20 4.68 -3.10
N VAL A 65 -2.04 5.76 -2.35
CA VAL A 65 -3.13 6.54 -1.74
C VAL A 65 -3.28 7.87 -2.46
N THR A 66 -4.52 8.31 -2.65
CA THR A 66 -4.86 9.63 -3.21
C THR A 66 -5.83 10.36 -2.29
N ALA A 67 -5.96 11.68 -2.47
CA ALA A 67 -6.92 12.51 -1.74
C ALA A 67 -8.35 12.43 -2.32
N GLY A 68 -8.55 11.64 -3.39
CA GLY A 68 -9.77 11.65 -4.20
C GLY A 68 -11.04 11.24 -3.45
N ASP A 69 -10.94 10.28 -2.51
CA ASP A 69 -12.09 9.72 -1.78
C ASP A 69 -12.95 10.79 -1.10
N CYS A 70 -12.33 11.81 -0.50
CA CYS A 70 -13.03 12.92 0.12
C CYS A 70 -13.95 13.64 -0.88
N PHE A 71 -13.44 13.95 -2.07
CA PHE A 71 -14.19 14.67 -3.11
C PHE A 71 -15.24 13.79 -3.79
N ILE A 72 -14.99 12.48 -3.90
CA ILE A 72 -15.97 11.51 -4.38
C ILE A 72 -17.17 11.45 -3.44
N PHE A 73 -16.92 11.41 -2.12
CA PHE A 73 -17.96 11.45 -1.10
C PHE A 73 -18.73 12.78 -1.13
N LEU A 74 -18.04 13.92 -1.21
CA LEU A 74 -18.68 15.23 -1.34
C LEU A 74 -19.55 15.32 -2.60
N GLY A 75 -19.06 14.86 -3.75
CA GLY A 75 -19.84 14.83 -4.98
C GLY A 75 -21.07 13.93 -4.86
N THR A 76 -20.93 12.80 -4.17
CA THR A 76 -22.07 11.92 -3.87
C THR A 76 -23.13 12.63 -3.02
N ILE A 77 -22.72 13.39 -2.01
CA ILE A 77 -23.62 14.13 -1.12
C ILE A 77 -24.30 15.30 -1.86
N PHE A 78 -23.54 16.16 -2.52
CA PHE A 78 -24.06 17.40 -3.10
C PHE A 78 -24.75 17.21 -4.45
N LEU A 79 -24.24 16.31 -5.29
CA LEU A 79 -24.67 16.12 -6.68
C LEU A 79 -25.25 14.72 -6.94
N GLY A 80 -25.30 13.87 -5.92
CA GLY A 80 -25.94 12.55 -5.99
C GLY A 80 -25.00 11.44 -6.43
N VAL A 81 -25.53 10.21 -6.42
CA VAL A 81 -24.77 9.01 -6.80
C VAL A 81 -24.14 9.11 -8.20
N PRO A 82 -24.81 9.70 -9.23
CA PRO A 82 -24.19 9.88 -10.55
C PRO A 82 -22.86 10.63 -10.53
N ALA A 83 -22.77 11.73 -9.77
CA ALA A 83 -21.54 12.50 -9.66
C ALA A 83 -20.44 11.71 -8.95
N GLY A 84 -20.77 10.98 -7.88
CA GLY A 84 -19.83 10.09 -7.20
C GLY A 84 -19.21 9.04 -8.13
N ILE A 85 -20.01 8.44 -9.01
CA ILE A 85 -19.53 7.48 -10.03
C ILE A 85 -18.54 8.13 -10.99
N VAL A 86 -18.89 9.31 -11.52
CA VAL A 86 -18.06 10.02 -12.50
C VAL A 86 -16.75 10.47 -11.87
N LEU A 87 -16.80 11.08 -10.68
CA LEU A 87 -15.62 11.53 -9.94
C LEU A 87 -14.72 10.35 -9.57
N GLY A 88 -15.28 9.24 -9.10
CA GLY A 88 -14.50 8.04 -8.76
C GLY A 88 -13.79 7.43 -9.98
N ALA A 89 -14.48 7.37 -11.11
CA ALA A 89 -13.85 6.91 -12.35
C ALA A 89 -12.72 7.85 -12.80
N ILE A 90 -12.90 9.17 -12.70
CA ILE A 90 -11.84 10.14 -13.02
C ILE A 90 -10.64 9.99 -12.07
N ASP A 91 -10.87 9.82 -10.77
CA ASP A 91 -9.82 9.62 -9.76
C ASP A 91 -8.94 8.41 -10.09
N LEU A 92 -9.55 7.23 -10.25
CA LEU A 92 -8.76 6.04 -10.52
C LEU A 92 -8.20 5.98 -11.93
N PHE A 93 -8.84 6.63 -12.91
CA PHE A 93 -8.23 6.78 -14.22
C PHE A 93 -6.94 7.60 -14.13
N THR A 94 -6.98 8.80 -13.57
CA THR A 94 -5.80 9.68 -13.42
C THR A 94 -4.72 9.05 -12.57
N SER A 95 -5.09 8.45 -11.43
CA SER A 95 -4.17 7.71 -10.56
C SER A 95 -3.54 6.51 -11.24
N SER A 96 -4.29 5.80 -12.10
CA SER A 96 -3.75 4.63 -12.81
C SER A 96 -2.72 5.01 -13.88
N LEU A 97 -2.83 6.20 -14.49
CA LEU A 97 -1.85 6.72 -15.45
C LEU A 97 -0.51 7.03 -14.80
N SER A 98 -0.51 7.53 -13.56
CA SER A 98 0.71 7.86 -12.80
C SER A 98 1.34 6.65 -12.08
N THR A 99 0.59 5.57 -11.87
CA THR A 99 1.03 4.39 -11.10
C THR A 99 1.29 3.14 -11.93
N SER A 100 0.67 2.99 -13.10
CA SER A 100 0.78 1.79 -13.94
C SER A 100 1.03 2.12 -15.40
N ARG A 101 1.82 1.28 -16.09
CA ARG A 101 2.01 1.34 -17.56
C ARG A 101 1.09 0.40 -18.34
N ARG A 102 0.18 -0.30 -17.65
CA ARG A 102 -0.66 -1.34 -18.26
C ARG A 102 -2.04 -0.80 -18.60
N ALA A 103 -2.42 -0.84 -19.88
CA ALA A 103 -3.76 -0.47 -20.35
C ALA A 103 -4.89 -1.22 -19.63
N THR A 104 -4.65 -2.48 -19.22
CA THR A 104 -5.63 -3.27 -18.45
C THR A 104 -5.96 -2.67 -17.09
N SER A 105 -5.00 -1.95 -16.48
CA SER A 105 -5.20 -1.22 -15.23
C SER A 105 -5.94 0.09 -15.47
N TRP A 106 -5.60 0.80 -16.55
CA TRP A 106 -6.26 2.06 -16.93
C TRP A 106 -7.76 1.91 -17.20
N ILE A 107 -8.20 0.72 -17.61
CA ILE A 107 -9.61 0.44 -17.87
C ILE A 107 -10.29 -0.16 -16.62
N ALA A 108 -9.66 -1.12 -15.94
CA ALA A 108 -10.31 -1.79 -14.83
C ALA A 108 -10.38 -0.97 -13.55
N ALA A 109 -9.37 -0.15 -13.25
CA ALA A 109 -9.40 0.69 -12.05
C ALA A 109 -10.63 1.64 -12.04
N PRO A 110 -10.86 2.47 -13.07
CA PRO A 110 -12.04 3.34 -13.10
C PRO A 110 -13.35 2.56 -13.16
N ALA A 111 -13.40 1.41 -13.87
CA ALA A 111 -14.61 0.58 -13.91
C ALA A 111 -14.97 -0.03 -12.54
N CYS A 112 -13.98 -0.54 -11.80
CA CYS A 112 -14.16 -0.99 -10.43
C CYS A 112 -14.65 0.16 -9.54
N MET A 113 -14.03 1.34 -9.66
CA MET A 113 -14.41 2.49 -8.84
C MET A 113 -15.84 2.95 -9.12
N ALA A 114 -16.25 3.01 -10.39
CA ALA A 114 -17.62 3.34 -10.78
C ALA A 114 -18.64 2.40 -10.11
N LEU A 115 -18.37 1.08 -10.14
CA LEU A 115 -19.23 0.08 -9.51
C LEU A 115 -19.29 0.26 -8.00
N THR A 116 -18.15 0.45 -7.34
CA THR A 116 -18.09 0.61 -5.88
C THR A 116 -18.72 1.91 -5.42
N ALA A 117 -18.50 3.01 -6.15
CA ALA A 117 -19.08 4.32 -5.85
C ALA A 117 -20.60 4.31 -6.03
N PHE A 118 -21.13 3.59 -7.02
CA PHE A 118 -22.57 3.40 -7.17
C PHE A 118 -23.18 2.70 -5.95
N VAL A 119 -22.61 1.56 -5.53
CA VAL A 119 -23.17 0.81 -4.39
C VAL A 119 -22.99 1.58 -3.09
N ALA A 120 -21.81 2.15 -2.85
CA ALA A 120 -21.54 2.95 -1.66
C ALA A 120 -22.46 4.18 -1.57
N GLY A 121 -22.64 4.90 -2.67
CA GLY A 121 -23.55 6.06 -2.73
C GLY A 121 -25.02 5.66 -2.54
N ARG A 122 -25.45 4.51 -3.07
CA ARG A 122 -26.80 3.99 -2.79
C ARG A 122 -26.99 3.66 -1.31
N VAL A 123 -26.00 3.03 -0.68
CA VAL A 123 -26.04 2.75 0.77
C VAL A 123 -26.06 4.05 1.57
N PHE A 124 -25.32 5.08 1.16
CA PHE A 124 -25.37 6.40 1.78
C PHE A 124 -26.81 6.95 1.80
N TYR A 125 -27.46 7.07 0.64
CA TYR A 125 -28.81 7.65 0.56
C TYR A 125 -29.88 6.78 1.22
N LEU A 126 -29.73 5.44 1.20
CA LEU A 126 -30.61 4.54 1.95
C LEU A 126 -30.47 4.72 3.46
N ALA A 127 -29.24 4.81 3.96
CA ALA A 127 -28.97 5.07 5.36
C ALA A 127 -29.45 6.47 5.78
N LEU A 128 -29.29 7.47 4.91
CA LEU A 128 -29.75 8.83 5.15
C LEU A 128 -31.28 8.92 5.23
N ALA A 129 -31.99 8.16 4.37
CA ALA A 129 -33.44 8.06 4.43
C ALA A 129 -33.90 7.32 5.70
N ALA A 130 -33.27 6.19 6.03
CA ALA A 130 -33.67 5.32 7.14
C ALA A 130 -33.35 5.89 8.53
N HIS A 131 -32.17 6.52 8.68
CA HIS A 131 -31.69 7.04 9.96
C HIS A 131 -31.85 8.55 10.07
N GLY A 132 -31.58 9.28 8.98
CA GLY A 132 -31.64 10.74 8.97
C GLY A 132 -33.02 11.31 8.68
N GLY A 133 -33.97 10.49 8.21
CA GLY A 133 -35.30 10.93 7.78
C GLY A 133 -35.30 11.77 6.50
N VAL A 134 -34.18 11.80 5.76
CA VAL A 134 -34.01 12.60 4.55
C VAL A 134 -33.95 11.69 3.32
N ALA A 135 -35.10 11.50 2.67
CA ALA A 135 -35.22 10.71 1.44
C ALA A 135 -35.06 11.58 0.18
N ARG A 136 -33.95 12.32 0.09
CA ARG A 136 -33.66 13.23 -1.03
C ARG A 136 -32.31 12.92 -1.65
N GLU A 137 -32.30 12.70 -2.96
CA GLU A 137 -31.09 12.57 -3.79
C GLU A 137 -31.22 13.54 -4.98
N PRO A 138 -30.28 14.48 -5.16
CA PRO A 138 -29.15 14.80 -4.29
C PRO A 138 -29.56 15.60 -3.04
N VAL A 139 -28.71 15.61 -2.00
CA VAL A 139 -28.92 16.49 -0.83
C VAL A 139 -28.88 17.96 -1.27
N GLY A 140 -27.92 18.29 -2.15
CA GLY A 140 -27.71 19.64 -2.64
C GLY A 140 -27.17 20.60 -1.59
N THR A 141 -26.94 21.86 -1.99
CA THR A 141 -26.45 22.93 -1.10
C THR A 141 -27.56 23.62 -0.31
N GLY A 142 -28.83 23.43 -0.71
CA GLY A 142 -30.00 24.08 -0.09
C GLY A 142 -30.55 23.36 1.15
N ALA A 143 -30.05 22.17 1.51
CA ALA A 143 -30.50 21.41 2.68
C ALA A 143 -29.33 21.10 3.61
N THR A 144 -29.36 21.64 4.84
CA THR A 144 -28.35 21.37 5.88
C THR A 144 -28.68 20.09 6.63
N LEU A 145 -27.82 19.07 6.50
CA LEU A 145 -27.86 17.89 7.35
C LEU A 145 -27.20 18.22 8.69
N SER A 146 -27.80 17.76 9.79
CA SER A 146 -27.14 17.78 11.08
C SER A 146 -25.96 16.79 11.10
N LEU A 147 -25.01 16.98 12.02
CA LEU A 147 -23.87 16.07 12.17
C LEU A 147 -24.34 14.63 12.43
N GLU A 148 -25.40 14.46 13.25
CA GLU A 148 -26.01 13.18 13.57
C GLU A 148 -26.59 12.48 12.33
N GLN A 149 -27.26 13.22 11.46
CA GLN A 149 -27.81 12.70 10.20
C GLN A 149 -26.72 12.29 9.22
N LEU A 150 -25.53 12.89 9.30
CA LEU A 150 -24.45 12.67 8.35
C LEU A 150 -23.50 11.52 8.75
N ILE A 151 -23.19 11.38 10.05
CA ILE A 151 -22.14 10.46 10.53
C ILE A 151 -22.40 9.02 10.08
N LEU A 152 -23.56 8.45 10.40
CA LEU A 152 -23.83 7.04 10.12
C LEU A 152 -23.84 6.75 8.61
N PRO A 153 -24.58 7.49 7.76
CA PRO A 153 -24.54 7.29 6.31
C PRO A 153 -23.13 7.40 5.72
N LEU A 154 -22.34 8.37 6.17
CA LEU A 154 -20.98 8.62 5.67
C LEU A 154 -20.02 7.49 6.06
N VAL A 155 -20.09 6.98 7.29
CA VAL A 155 -19.32 5.82 7.75
C VAL A 155 -19.70 4.57 6.95
N LEU A 156 -21.00 4.33 6.72
CA LEU A 156 -21.46 3.20 5.92
C LEU A 156 -21.02 3.29 4.47
N MET A 157 -21.05 4.49 3.88
CA MET A 157 -20.54 4.74 2.53
C MET A 157 -19.06 4.36 2.42
N ALA A 158 -18.21 4.86 3.34
CA ALA A 158 -16.79 4.56 3.34
C ALA A 158 -16.50 3.07 3.59
N LEU A 159 -17.23 2.44 4.52
CA LEU A 159 -17.07 1.02 4.81
C LEU A 159 -17.44 0.16 3.59
N VAL A 160 -18.56 0.45 2.94
CA VAL A 160 -19.01 -0.29 1.74
C VAL A 160 -18.05 -0.07 0.58
N GLN A 161 -17.56 1.15 0.39
CA GLN A 161 -16.57 1.44 -0.64
C GLN A 161 -15.26 0.68 -0.39
N TYR A 162 -14.76 0.68 0.85
CA TYR A 162 -13.57 -0.08 1.25
C TYR A 162 -13.76 -1.59 1.01
N VAL A 163 -14.84 -2.17 1.53
CA VAL A 163 -15.11 -3.61 1.46
C VAL A 163 -15.26 -4.07 0.01
N LEU A 164 -16.05 -3.36 -0.80
CA LEU A 164 -16.28 -3.76 -2.18
C LEU A 164 -15.03 -3.54 -3.05
N ASN A 165 -14.34 -2.41 -2.91
CA ASN A 165 -13.12 -2.16 -3.68
C ASN A 165 -12.03 -3.19 -3.32
N GLY A 166 -11.83 -3.44 -2.03
CA GLY A 166 -10.93 -4.47 -1.53
C GLY A 166 -11.30 -5.86 -2.05
N ALA A 167 -12.58 -6.25 -2.00
CA ALA A 167 -13.05 -7.54 -2.50
C ALA A 167 -12.82 -7.71 -4.01
N LEU A 168 -13.12 -6.69 -4.82
CA LEU A 168 -12.94 -6.75 -6.28
C LEU A 168 -11.47 -6.93 -6.65
N VAL A 169 -10.59 -6.12 -6.04
CA VAL A 169 -9.15 -6.18 -6.36
C VAL A 169 -8.50 -7.44 -5.78
N ALA A 170 -8.81 -7.81 -4.54
CA ALA A 170 -8.29 -9.03 -3.91
C ALA A 170 -8.72 -10.28 -4.69
N THR A 171 -9.96 -10.34 -5.18
CA THR A 171 -10.44 -11.45 -6.02
C THR A 171 -9.67 -11.54 -7.33
N LEU A 172 -9.41 -10.41 -7.99
CA LEU A 172 -8.62 -10.40 -9.22
C LEU A 172 -7.18 -10.90 -8.99
N ILE A 173 -6.54 -10.45 -7.91
CA ILE A 173 -5.18 -10.87 -7.54
C ILE A 173 -5.15 -12.35 -7.16
N ALA A 174 -6.13 -12.81 -6.39
CA ALA A 174 -6.30 -14.21 -5.99
C ALA A 174 -6.44 -15.13 -7.21
N LEU A 175 -7.32 -14.77 -8.15
CA LEU A 175 -7.49 -15.51 -9.40
C LEU A 175 -6.17 -15.56 -10.18
N LYS A 176 -5.43 -14.45 -10.28
CA LYS A 176 -4.14 -14.41 -10.98
C LYS A 176 -3.06 -15.25 -10.30
N SER A 177 -3.02 -15.24 -8.98
CA SER A 177 -1.90 -15.80 -8.19
C SER A 177 -2.20 -17.19 -7.61
N ARG A 178 -3.42 -17.72 -7.82
CA ARG A 178 -3.94 -18.97 -7.25
C ARG A 178 -3.81 -19.03 -5.71
N ARG A 179 -3.94 -17.88 -5.05
CA ARG A 179 -3.96 -17.74 -3.60
C ARG A 179 -5.40 -17.51 -3.13
N PRO A 180 -5.76 -17.86 -1.89
CA PRO A 180 -7.09 -17.58 -1.36
C PRO A 180 -7.31 -16.06 -1.25
N VAL A 181 -8.53 -15.62 -1.56
CA VAL A 181 -8.93 -14.19 -1.58
C VAL A 181 -8.62 -13.51 -0.26
N TRP A 182 -8.88 -14.18 0.86
CA TRP A 182 -8.60 -13.65 2.20
C TRP A 182 -7.12 -13.31 2.42
N GLN A 183 -6.19 -14.15 1.96
CA GLN A 183 -4.76 -13.84 2.07
C GLN A 183 -4.39 -12.64 1.20
N CYS A 184 -4.90 -12.57 -0.03
CA CYS A 184 -4.66 -11.42 -0.91
C CYS A 184 -5.21 -10.11 -0.33
N TRP A 185 -6.36 -10.16 0.34
CA TRP A 185 -6.91 -8.99 1.04
C TRP A 185 -6.05 -8.63 2.25
N ARG A 186 -5.80 -9.60 3.14
CA ARG A 186 -5.05 -9.40 4.38
C ARG A 186 -3.69 -8.79 4.14
N ASP A 187 -2.95 -9.32 3.17
CA ASP A 187 -1.56 -8.96 2.94
C ASP A 187 -1.42 -7.63 2.15
N GLY A 188 -2.46 -7.21 1.41
CA GLY A 188 -2.36 -6.08 0.47
C GLY A 188 -3.32 -4.91 0.70
N TYR A 189 -4.50 -5.16 1.26
CA TYR A 189 -5.62 -4.20 1.28
C TYR A 189 -6.16 -3.88 2.67
N LEU A 190 -5.91 -4.67 3.72
CA LEU A 190 -6.44 -4.36 5.06
C LEU A 190 -6.07 -2.96 5.55
N TRP A 191 -4.85 -2.52 5.26
CA TRP A 191 -4.35 -1.22 5.69
C TRP A 191 -5.08 -0.04 5.01
N THR A 192 -5.68 -0.22 3.82
CA THR A 192 -6.39 0.86 3.11
C THR A 192 -7.68 1.27 3.83
N SER A 193 -8.19 0.47 4.77
CA SER A 193 -9.37 0.83 5.56
C SER A 193 -9.21 2.18 6.28
N TRP A 194 -8.01 2.52 6.76
CA TRP A 194 -7.75 3.81 7.39
C TRP A 194 -7.80 4.98 6.41
N THR A 195 -7.51 4.78 5.12
CA THR A 195 -7.57 5.87 4.13
C THR A 195 -9.00 6.20 3.75
N PHE A 196 -9.87 5.19 3.63
CA PHE A 196 -11.30 5.41 3.42
C PHE A 196 -11.96 6.09 4.62
N LEU A 197 -11.59 5.68 5.84
CA LEU A 197 -12.06 6.33 7.07
C LEU A 197 -11.61 7.80 7.15
N ALA A 198 -10.33 8.06 6.83
CA ALA A 198 -9.82 9.43 6.76
C ALA A 198 -10.53 10.26 5.69
N GLY A 199 -10.83 9.68 4.53
CA GLY A 199 -11.60 10.31 3.46
C GLY A 199 -13.02 10.67 3.89
N ALA A 200 -13.70 9.80 4.63
CA ALA A 200 -15.02 10.08 5.20
C ALA A 200 -14.96 11.21 6.24
N LEU A 201 -13.99 11.18 7.16
CA LEU A 201 -13.82 12.25 8.14
C LEU A 201 -13.54 13.59 7.45
N ALA A 202 -12.64 13.61 6.47
CA ALA A 202 -12.35 14.80 5.68
C ALA A 202 -13.60 15.30 4.94
N ALA A 203 -14.38 14.41 4.32
CA ALA A 203 -15.62 14.78 3.65
C ALA A 203 -16.64 15.38 4.62
N GLY A 204 -16.78 14.83 5.84
CA GLY A 204 -17.66 15.38 6.87
C GLY A 204 -17.25 16.79 7.33
N VAL A 205 -15.96 17.00 7.56
CA VAL A 205 -15.41 18.32 7.95
C VAL A 205 -15.58 19.33 6.82
N VAL A 206 -15.26 18.95 5.58
CA VAL A 206 -15.40 19.82 4.41
C VAL A 206 -16.88 20.11 4.14
N TYR A 207 -17.77 19.13 4.28
CA TYR A 207 -19.22 19.35 4.20
C TYR A 207 -19.68 20.40 5.22
N ALA A 208 -19.31 20.26 6.50
CA ALA A 208 -19.67 21.22 7.54
C ALA A 208 -19.13 22.63 7.23
N ALA A 209 -17.91 22.74 6.69
CA ALA A 209 -17.34 24.01 6.26
C ALA A 209 -18.11 24.62 5.08
N ILE A 210 -18.47 23.83 4.06
CA ILE A 210 -19.27 24.28 2.91
C ILE A 210 -20.62 24.80 3.37
N MET A 211 -21.31 24.09 4.27
CA MET A 211 -22.63 24.53 4.74
C MET A 211 -22.58 25.78 5.61
N ARG A 212 -21.44 26.05 6.27
CA ARG A 212 -21.29 27.23 7.12
C ARG A 212 -20.79 28.47 6.36
N PHE A 213 -19.87 28.28 5.41
CA PHE A 213 -19.15 29.37 4.77
C PHE A 213 -19.40 29.46 3.26
N GLY A 214 -19.94 28.41 2.64
CA GLY A 214 -20.18 28.31 1.21
C GLY A 214 -19.10 27.53 0.45
N LEU A 215 -19.38 27.19 -0.80
CA LEU A 215 -18.56 26.29 -1.62
C LEU A 215 -17.15 26.82 -1.92
N VAL A 216 -16.96 28.15 -1.94
CA VAL A 216 -15.64 28.79 -2.17
C VAL A 216 -14.60 28.34 -1.14
N TYR A 217 -15.03 28.00 0.08
CA TYR A 217 -14.14 27.59 1.16
C TYR A 217 -13.55 26.19 0.98
N VAL A 218 -14.04 25.40 0.02
CA VAL A 218 -13.37 24.16 -0.41
C VAL A 218 -11.96 24.47 -0.93
N LEU A 219 -11.77 25.62 -1.58
CA LEU A 219 -10.45 26.01 -2.08
C LEU A 219 -9.46 26.26 -0.93
N LEU A 220 -9.92 26.58 0.28
CA LEU A 220 -9.06 26.71 1.46
C LEU A 220 -8.64 25.36 2.04
N SER A 221 -9.40 24.29 1.82
CA SER A 221 -8.97 22.94 2.22
C SER A 221 -7.89 22.37 1.28
N VAL A 222 -7.81 22.87 0.04
CA VAL A 222 -6.83 22.40 -0.95
C VAL A 222 -5.38 22.55 -0.48
N PRO A 223 -4.90 23.73 0.00
CA PRO A 223 -3.55 23.85 0.53
C PRO A 223 -3.28 22.93 1.72
N VAL A 224 -4.27 22.71 2.59
CA VAL A 224 -4.14 21.83 3.76
C VAL A 224 -4.01 20.38 3.33
N ILE A 225 -4.85 19.93 2.39
CA ILE A 225 -4.79 18.58 1.82
C ILE A 225 -3.45 18.38 1.09
N VAL A 226 -3.05 19.33 0.24
CA VAL A 226 -1.77 19.27 -0.49
C VAL A 226 -0.59 19.24 0.48
N ALA A 227 -0.55 20.11 1.49
CA ALA A 227 0.51 20.13 2.49
C ALA A 227 0.57 18.81 3.29
N THR A 228 -0.60 18.27 3.67
CA THR A 228 -0.70 17.00 4.38
C THR A 228 -0.16 15.84 3.53
N PHE A 229 -0.56 15.77 2.26
CA PHE A 229 -0.08 14.74 1.33
C PHE A 229 1.41 14.91 1.01
N ALA A 230 1.89 16.14 0.85
CA ALA A 230 3.30 16.43 0.65
C ALA A 230 4.15 16.04 1.87
N ALA A 231 3.68 16.34 3.08
CA ALA A 231 4.32 15.93 4.32
C ALA A 231 4.35 14.40 4.46
N TYR A 232 3.24 13.71 4.16
CA TYR A 232 3.22 12.24 4.13
C TYR A 232 4.20 11.68 3.13
N ARG A 233 4.26 12.24 1.92
CA ARG A 233 5.20 11.82 0.89
C ARG A 233 6.64 11.98 1.35
N ALA A 234 7.01 13.15 1.88
CA ALA A 234 8.35 13.42 2.39
C ALA A 234 8.72 12.48 3.55
N TYR A 235 7.78 12.21 4.45
CA TYR A 235 7.96 11.25 5.54
C TYR A 235 8.23 9.83 5.03
N PHE A 236 7.41 9.33 4.10
CA PHE A 236 7.59 7.98 3.56
C PHE A 236 8.87 7.83 2.73
N GLU A 237 9.24 8.85 1.95
CA GLU A 237 10.52 8.89 1.23
C GLU A 237 11.70 8.83 2.22
N SER A 238 11.65 9.60 3.31
CA SER A 238 12.66 9.59 4.37
C SER A 238 12.78 8.22 5.06
N VAL A 239 11.65 7.55 5.31
CA VAL A 239 11.64 6.20 5.92
C VAL A 239 12.23 5.16 4.96
N ALA A 240 11.94 5.27 3.66
CA ALA A 240 12.49 4.38 2.64
C ALA A 240 14.01 4.56 2.47
N GLU A 241 14.50 5.80 2.58
CA GLU A 241 15.93 6.09 2.53
C GLU A 241 16.68 5.49 3.74
N LYS A 242 16.18 5.72 4.95
CA LYS A 242 16.76 5.15 6.19
C LYS A 242 16.81 3.62 6.17
N THR A 243 15.77 2.96 5.66
CA THR A 243 15.75 1.50 5.55
C THR A 243 16.75 0.98 4.53
N ARG A 244 16.99 1.73 3.44
CA ARG A 244 18.01 1.40 2.44
C ARG A 244 19.42 1.57 2.99
N GLU A 245 19.70 2.68 3.67
CA GLU A 245 20.98 2.93 4.35
C GLU A 245 21.28 1.83 5.38
N ALA A 246 20.29 1.45 6.20
CA ALA A 246 20.46 0.36 7.17
C ALA A 246 20.77 -0.98 6.50
N ALA A 247 20.13 -1.28 5.37
CA ALA A 247 20.40 -2.50 4.61
C ALA A 247 21.81 -2.49 3.98
N GLU A 248 22.26 -1.34 3.48
CA GLU A 248 23.60 -1.17 2.92
C GLU A 248 24.69 -1.28 4.00
N LEU A 249 24.49 -0.62 5.15
CA LEU A 249 25.35 -0.77 6.33
C LEU A 249 25.44 -2.21 6.79
N SER A 250 24.31 -2.94 6.83
CA SER A 250 24.31 -4.36 7.17
C SER A 250 25.11 -5.20 6.18
N ARG A 251 25.02 -4.90 4.87
CA ARG A 251 25.79 -5.59 3.82
C ARG A 251 27.29 -5.32 3.95
N LEU A 252 27.68 -4.07 4.20
CA LEU A 252 29.09 -3.68 4.37
C LEU A 252 29.70 -4.32 5.62
N HIS A 253 28.97 -4.35 6.74
CA HIS A 253 29.41 -5.08 7.94
C HIS A 253 29.63 -6.56 7.62
N LEU A 254 28.69 -7.22 6.94
CA LEU A 254 28.79 -8.64 6.63
C LEU A 254 29.97 -8.93 5.69
N ALA A 255 30.19 -8.10 4.68
CA ALA A 255 31.36 -8.19 3.81
C ALA A 255 32.69 -7.97 4.55
N THR A 256 32.71 -7.06 5.53
CA THR A 256 33.90 -6.82 6.37
C THR A 256 34.20 -8.03 7.26
N VAL A 257 33.17 -8.64 7.86
CA VAL A 257 33.34 -9.87 8.66
C VAL A 257 33.78 -11.03 7.78
N GLU A 258 33.24 -11.18 6.56
CA GLU A 258 33.69 -12.19 5.60
C GLU A 258 35.16 -11.99 5.18
N ALA A 259 35.59 -10.75 4.98
CA ALA A 259 36.98 -10.43 4.67
C ALA A 259 37.93 -10.77 5.83
N LEU A 260 37.53 -10.45 7.07
CA LEU A 260 38.28 -10.83 8.28
C LEU A 260 38.39 -12.35 8.41
N ALA A 261 37.29 -13.07 8.24
CA ALA A 261 37.29 -14.53 8.28
C ALA A 261 38.18 -15.14 7.19
N THR A 262 38.17 -14.57 5.98
CA THR A 262 39.05 -15.00 4.88
C THR A 262 40.53 -14.75 5.20
N ALA A 263 40.85 -13.64 5.87
CA ALA A 263 42.22 -13.36 6.31
C ALA A 263 42.69 -14.34 7.40
N ILE A 264 41.79 -14.77 8.29
CA ILE A 264 42.07 -15.80 9.30
C ILE A 264 42.37 -17.14 8.62
N ASP A 265 41.53 -17.57 7.67
CA ASP A 265 41.74 -18.80 6.89
C ASP A 265 43.12 -18.77 6.19
N ALA A 266 43.51 -17.62 5.63
CA ALA A 266 44.81 -17.46 4.98
C ALA A 266 46.00 -17.58 5.96
N LYS A 267 45.85 -17.11 7.21
CA LYS A 267 46.89 -17.21 8.25
C LYS A 267 47.08 -18.65 8.76
N ASP A 268 45.98 -19.38 8.90
CA ASP A 268 45.95 -20.77 9.40
C ASP A 268 46.29 -21.82 8.32
N GLN A 269 46.66 -21.39 7.11
CA GLN A 269 46.91 -22.25 5.94
C GLN A 269 45.78 -23.25 5.63
N THR A 270 44.57 -22.98 6.13
CA THR A 270 43.39 -23.80 5.88
C THR A 270 42.91 -23.58 4.44
N THR A 271 42.37 -24.64 3.82
CA THR A 271 41.92 -24.57 2.41
C THR A 271 41.00 -23.38 2.15
N HIS A 272 41.26 -22.65 1.05
CA HIS A 272 40.34 -21.64 0.54
C HIS A 272 38.90 -22.21 0.53
N PHE A 273 37.94 -21.37 0.95
CA PHE A 273 36.52 -21.69 1.10
C PHE A 273 36.11 -22.57 2.31
N HIS A 274 37.01 -22.87 3.26
CA HIS A 274 36.64 -23.60 4.49
C HIS A 274 35.47 -22.92 5.22
N VAL A 275 35.63 -21.65 5.60
CA VAL A 275 34.61 -20.89 6.33
C VAL A 275 33.25 -20.91 5.62
N ARG A 276 33.23 -20.75 4.29
CA ARG A 276 31.99 -20.74 3.51
C ARG A 276 31.29 -22.10 3.48
N ARG A 277 32.05 -23.21 3.49
CA ARG A 277 31.50 -24.56 3.62
C ARG A 277 30.88 -24.76 5.01
N VAL A 278 31.59 -24.35 6.08
CA VAL A 278 31.08 -24.43 7.46
C VAL A 278 29.76 -23.65 7.60
N GLN A 279 29.70 -22.40 7.13
CA GLN A 279 28.47 -21.61 7.15
C GLN A 279 27.30 -22.30 6.41
N THR A 280 27.59 -22.94 5.27
CA THR A 280 26.59 -23.67 4.48
C THR A 280 26.08 -24.89 5.24
N TYR A 281 26.99 -25.70 5.82
CA TYR A 281 26.62 -26.87 6.60
C TYR A 281 25.82 -26.50 7.84
N CYS A 282 26.30 -25.53 8.62
CA CYS A 282 25.60 -24.97 9.77
C CYS A 282 24.17 -24.52 9.44
N ALA A 283 23.99 -23.81 8.32
CA ALA A 283 22.68 -23.37 7.88
C ALA A 283 21.75 -24.52 7.52
N LEU A 284 22.22 -25.47 6.71
CA LEU A 284 21.45 -26.64 6.29
C LEU A 284 21.08 -27.52 7.51
N THR A 285 21.99 -27.69 8.46
CA THR A 285 21.71 -28.39 9.72
C THR A 285 20.65 -27.65 10.54
N GLY A 286 20.74 -26.32 10.64
CA GLY A 286 19.72 -25.51 11.32
C GLY A 286 18.34 -25.62 10.67
N GLU A 287 18.28 -25.62 9.34
CA GLU A 287 17.04 -25.83 8.57
C GLU A 287 16.43 -27.22 8.86
N LEU A 288 17.25 -28.28 8.87
CA LEU A 288 16.82 -29.64 9.19
C LEU A 288 16.30 -29.78 10.64
N LEU A 289 16.84 -29.01 11.57
CA LEU A 289 16.42 -28.97 12.98
C LEU A 289 15.21 -28.06 13.22
N GLY A 290 14.68 -27.41 12.19
CA GLY A 290 13.50 -26.55 12.29
C GLY A 290 13.76 -25.20 12.95
N LEU A 291 15.01 -24.70 12.93
CA LEU A 291 15.34 -23.37 13.43
C LEU A 291 14.66 -22.27 12.62
N SER A 292 14.34 -21.15 13.28
CA SER A 292 13.77 -19.97 12.63
C SER A 292 14.78 -19.30 11.69
N PRO A 293 14.31 -18.49 10.71
CA PRO A 293 15.21 -17.74 9.83
C PRO A 293 16.19 -16.83 10.56
N GLY A 294 15.79 -16.29 11.72
CA GLY A 294 16.64 -15.47 12.58
C GLY A 294 17.78 -16.29 13.20
N GLU A 295 17.46 -17.48 13.72
CA GLU A 295 18.44 -18.41 14.30
C GLU A 295 19.42 -18.94 13.24
N ILE A 296 18.94 -19.29 12.05
CA ILE A 296 19.81 -19.71 10.92
C ILE A 296 20.78 -18.58 10.56
N LYS A 297 20.32 -17.33 10.55
CA LYS A 297 21.18 -16.16 10.28
C LYS A 297 22.23 -15.99 11.38
N ALA A 298 21.86 -16.18 12.65
CA ALA A 298 22.80 -16.16 13.77
C ALA A 298 23.83 -17.30 13.66
N LEU A 299 23.41 -18.51 13.28
CA LEU A 299 24.29 -19.66 13.09
C LEU A 299 25.32 -19.42 11.97
N LYS A 300 24.89 -18.84 10.85
CA LYS A 300 25.80 -18.42 9.76
C LYS A 300 26.82 -17.38 10.24
N ALA A 301 26.41 -16.44 11.07
CA ALA A 301 27.33 -15.43 11.63
C ALA A 301 28.31 -16.05 12.63
N GLY A 302 27.85 -16.96 13.50
CA GLY A 302 28.71 -17.68 14.44
C GLY A 302 29.74 -18.57 13.73
N ALA A 303 29.31 -19.32 12.71
CA ALA A 303 30.20 -20.14 11.89
C ALA A 303 31.29 -19.32 11.17
N LEU A 304 30.96 -18.10 10.75
CA LEU A 304 31.91 -17.18 10.12
C LEU A 304 33.03 -16.74 11.08
N LEU A 305 32.72 -16.63 12.37
CA LEU A 305 33.58 -16.07 13.40
C LEU A 305 34.19 -17.13 14.34
N HIS A 306 33.88 -18.41 14.15
CA HIS A 306 34.21 -19.46 15.14
C HIS A 306 35.72 -19.56 15.45
N ASP A 307 36.56 -19.24 14.47
CA ASP A 307 38.01 -19.33 14.54
C ASP A 307 38.71 -17.96 14.69
N VAL A 308 37.97 -16.89 15.00
CA VAL A 308 38.54 -15.53 15.13
C VAL A 308 39.64 -15.44 16.19
N GLY A 309 39.61 -16.31 17.21
CA GLY A 309 40.64 -16.41 18.25
C GLY A 309 42.03 -16.78 17.74
N LYS A 310 42.12 -17.49 16.60
CA LYS A 310 43.40 -17.88 15.97
C LYS A 310 44.27 -16.69 15.57
N LEU A 311 43.71 -15.47 15.48
CA LEU A 311 44.48 -14.25 15.30
C LEU A 311 45.48 -14.02 16.44
N ALA A 312 45.13 -14.38 17.68
CA ALA A 312 45.98 -14.18 18.87
C ALA A 312 47.12 -15.20 18.99
N VAL A 313 47.08 -16.31 18.24
CA VAL A 313 48.09 -17.38 18.30
C VAL A 313 49.27 -17.05 17.38
N PRO A 314 50.54 -17.09 17.86
CA PRO A 314 51.72 -16.86 17.01
C PRO A 314 51.85 -17.89 15.87
N ASP A 315 52.30 -17.45 14.69
CA ASP A 315 52.37 -18.29 13.48
C ASP A 315 53.23 -19.56 13.65
N HIS A 316 54.32 -19.48 14.42
CA HIS A 316 55.20 -20.62 14.69
C HIS A 316 54.54 -21.69 15.58
N ILE A 317 53.46 -21.35 16.29
CA ILE A 317 52.63 -22.27 17.07
C ILE A 317 51.47 -22.77 16.23
N LEU A 318 50.76 -21.86 15.55
CA LEU A 318 49.59 -22.16 14.71
C LEU A 318 49.94 -23.15 13.58
N ASN A 319 51.06 -22.91 12.90
CA ASN A 319 51.48 -23.67 11.72
C ASN A 319 52.61 -24.68 12.01
N LYS A 320 52.84 -25.07 13.28
CA LYS A 320 53.95 -25.97 13.66
C LYS A 320 53.77 -27.35 13.03
N PRO A 321 54.70 -27.85 12.20
CA PRO A 321 54.63 -29.20 11.66
C PRO A 321 55.05 -30.21 12.74
N GLY A 322 54.09 -30.76 13.47
CA GLY A 322 54.31 -31.79 14.49
C GLY A 322 53.49 -31.56 15.77
N LYS A 323 53.86 -32.27 16.85
CA LYS A 323 53.18 -32.10 18.14
C LYS A 323 53.55 -30.76 18.79
N LEU A 324 52.54 -30.10 19.33
CA LEU A 324 52.71 -28.95 20.21
C LEU A 324 53.27 -29.43 21.56
N SER A 325 54.17 -28.64 22.13
CA SER A 325 54.53 -28.73 23.55
C SER A 325 53.35 -28.32 24.42
N GLU A 326 53.41 -28.65 25.70
CA GLU A 326 52.34 -28.33 26.66
C GLU A 326 52.07 -26.82 26.74
N ALA A 327 53.13 -26.00 26.74
CA ALA A 327 53.02 -24.54 26.75
C ALA A 327 52.45 -23.97 25.43
N GLU A 328 52.79 -24.57 24.29
CA GLU A 328 52.22 -24.20 22.98
C GLU A 328 50.74 -24.58 22.87
N PHE A 329 50.36 -25.74 23.44
CA PHE A 329 48.98 -26.21 23.46
C PHE A 329 48.07 -25.35 24.33
N GLU A 330 48.54 -24.92 25.51
CA GLU A 330 47.80 -23.96 26.34
C GLU A 330 47.54 -22.64 25.60
N ARG A 331 48.47 -22.22 24.74
CA ARG A 331 48.30 -21.02 23.92
C ARG A 331 47.36 -21.23 22.73
N MET A 332 47.07 -22.47 22.34
CA MET A 332 46.14 -22.83 21.27
C MET A 332 44.67 -22.87 21.74
N LYS A 333 44.43 -22.95 23.05
CA LYS A 333 43.07 -23.07 23.65
C LYS A 333 42.33 -21.73 23.81
N ILE A 334 42.97 -20.62 23.46
CA ILE A 334 42.44 -19.25 23.58
C ILE A 334 41.42 -19.00 22.48
#